data_AF-A0A7C6ANG4-F1
#
_entry.id   AF-A0A7C6ANG4-F1
#
_cell.length_a   1.000
_cell.length_b   1.000
_cell.length_c   1.000
_cell.angle_alpha   90.00
_cell.angle_beta   90.00
_cell.angle_gamma   90.00
#
_symmetry.space_group_name_H-M   'P 1'
#
loop_
_entity.id
_entity.type
_entity.pdbx_description
1 polymer ?
#
loop_
_entity_poly.entity_id
_entity_poly.type
_entity_poly.pdbx_seq_one_letter_code
_entity_poly.pdbx_strand_id
1 'polypeptide(L)'
;MDERQSENTTVLGEQPIQRSAFERNSDEFLRHIIVATDIVLSKNFYVALGYNFQRRKELGTDTRMATTGLSWGFGFKIYRFQFHYARAAYNLAGASNMITLSSRINDWRKKE
;
A
#
# COMPACT_ATOMS: atom_id res chain seq x y z
N MET A 1 56.93 -10.30 24.27
CA MET A 1 57.84 -9.26 23.76
C MET A 1 57.88 -9.48 22.26
N ASP A 2 57.08 -8.84 21.42
CA ASP A 2 56.50 -7.50 21.52
C ASP A 2 55.11 -7.41 20.88
N GLU A 3 54.35 -6.51 21.48
CA GLU A 3 53.13 -5.88 21.01
C GLU A 3 53.29 -5.34 19.58
N ARG A 4 52.21 -5.36 18.78
CA ARG A 4 51.56 -4.16 18.20
C ARG A 4 50.19 -4.52 17.65
N GLN A 5 49.18 -4.09 18.40
CA GLN A 5 47.79 -3.99 17.97
C GLN A 5 47.63 -2.91 16.88
N SER A 6 46.63 -3.16 16.02
CA SER A 6 45.70 -2.21 15.40
C SER A 6 46.25 -1.11 14.48
N GLU A 7 45.85 -1.15 13.20
CA GLU A 7 45.03 -0.08 12.58
C GLU A 7 44.64 -0.43 11.14
N ASN A 8 43.33 -0.45 10.88
CA ASN A 8 42.64 -0.07 9.64
C ASN A 8 41.49 -1.02 9.28
N THR A 9 40.31 -0.88 9.91
CA THR A 9 39.10 -0.50 9.16
C THR A 9 37.98 0.01 10.08
N THR A 10 37.46 1.19 9.71
CA THR A 10 36.11 1.74 9.97
C THR A 10 35.80 2.36 11.34
N VAL A 11 35.74 3.70 11.32
CA VAL A 11 35.59 4.64 12.44
C VAL A 11 34.11 5.03 12.68
N LEU A 12 33.13 4.23 12.27
CA LEU A 12 31.71 4.54 12.50
C LEU A 12 30.97 3.30 12.96
N GLY A 13 30.30 3.38 14.11
CA GLY A 13 29.65 2.28 14.81
C GLY A 13 28.41 1.73 14.11
N GLU A 14 28.61 0.97 13.05
CA GLU A 14 27.56 0.17 12.43
C GLU A 14 27.52 -1.21 13.08
N GLN A 15 26.54 -1.41 13.96
CA GLN A 15 26.23 -2.73 14.53
C GLN A 15 25.83 -3.68 13.39
N PRO A 16 26.45 -4.87 13.26
CA PRO A 16 26.04 -5.84 12.26
C PRO A 16 24.68 -6.40 12.67
N ILE A 17 23.62 -5.91 12.04
CA ILE A 17 22.27 -6.46 12.20
C ILE A 17 22.31 -7.88 11.61
N GLN A 18 22.51 -8.89 12.48
CA GLN A 18 22.43 -10.30 12.13
C GLN A 18 20.99 -10.64 11.72
N ARG A 19 20.62 -10.36 10.46
CA ARG A 19 19.33 -10.80 9.90
C ARG A 19 19.39 -12.31 9.69
N SER A 20 18.64 -13.06 10.50
CA SER A 20 18.55 -14.51 10.36
C SER A 20 18.01 -14.89 8.97
N ALA A 21 18.41 -16.05 8.42
CA ALA A 21 17.92 -16.51 7.11
C ALA A 21 16.39 -16.62 7.06
N PHE A 22 15.76 -16.84 8.22
CA PHE A 22 14.31 -16.82 8.40
C PHE A 22 13.73 -15.40 8.24
N GLU A 23 14.35 -14.38 8.82
CA GLU A 23 13.94 -12.98 8.64
C GLU A 23 14.02 -12.54 7.18
N ARG A 24 15.09 -12.92 6.48
CA ARG A 24 15.28 -12.53 5.07
C ARG A 24 14.18 -13.08 4.15
N ASN A 25 13.75 -14.33 4.37
CA ASN A 25 12.65 -14.94 3.63
C ASN A 25 11.28 -14.35 4.02
N SER A 26 11.07 -14.04 5.31
CA SER A 26 9.83 -13.41 5.76
C SER A 26 9.68 -11.97 5.22
N ASP A 27 10.79 -11.25 5.09
CA ASP A 27 10.79 -9.86 4.66
C ASP A 27 10.37 -9.71 3.19
N GLU A 28 10.72 -10.70 2.37
CA GLU A 28 10.40 -10.84 0.95
C GLU A 28 8.96 -11.28 0.69
N PHE A 29 8.43 -12.15 1.55
CA PHE A 29 7.02 -12.54 1.51
C PHE A 29 6.08 -11.38 1.85
N LEU A 30 6.39 -10.61 2.90
CA LEU A 30 5.58 -9.46 3.33
C LEU A 30 5.48 -8.36 2.27
N ARG A 31 6.46 -8.27 1.35
CA ARG A 31 6.41 -7.36 0.20
C ARG A 31 5.36 -7.75 -0.83
N HIS A 32 4.76 -8.92 -0.78
CA HIS A 32 3.72 -9.30 -1.74
C HIS A 32 2.33 -9.32 -1.11
N ILE A 33 2.20 -8.82 0.13
CA ILE A 33 0.93 -8.80 0.86
C ILE A 33 0.25 -7.43 0.73
N ILE A 34 -1.03 -7.49 0.37
CA ILE A 34 -1.94 -6.35 0.36
C ILE A 34 -3.11 -6.73 1.25
N VAL A 35 -3.45 -5.87 2.21
CA VAL A 35 -4.62 -6.05 3.07
C VAL A 35 -5.64 -4.98 2.68
N ALA A 36 -6.87 -5.41 2.38
CA ALA A 36 -7.97 -4.51 2.08
C ALA A 36 -9.26 -5.00 2.75
N THR A 37 -10.17 -4.07 2.99
CA THR A 37 -11.46 -4.31 3.60
C THR A 37 -12.50 -3.39 2.97
N ASP A 38 -13.60 -4.00 2.53
CA ASP A 38 -14.75 -3.29 1.98
C ASP A 38 -15.92 -3.42 2.95
N ILE A 39 -16.47 -2.28 3.36
CA ILE A 39 -17.62 -2.18 4.26
C ILE A 39 -18.82 -1.73 3.44
N VAL A 40 -19.83 -2.59 3.36
CA VAL A 40 -21.10 -2.30 2.68
C VAL A 40 -22.06 -1.67 3.69
N LEU A 41 -22.27 -0.36 3.60
CA LEU A 41 -23.19 0.35 4.50
C LEU A 41 -24.64 0.26 4.02
N SER A 42 -24.87 0.16 2.71
CA SER A 42 -26.20 -0.05 2.13
C SER A 42 -26.12 -0.80 0.80
N LYS A 43 -27.26 -1.22 0.25
CA LYS A 43 -27.35 -1.85 -1.08
C LYS A 43 -26.78 -0.99 -2.21
N ASN A 44 -26.65 0.31 -1.98
CA ASN A 44 -26.25 1.30 -2.94
C ASN A 44 -24.97 2.04 -2.54
N PHE A 45 -24.35 1.72 -1.40
CA PHE A 45 -23.18 2.45 -0.89
C PHE A 45 -22.21 1.52 -0.18
N TYR A 46 -20.93 1.62 -0.55
CA TYR A 46 -19.84 0.93 0.13
C TYR A 46 -18.64 1.85 0.30
N VAL A 47 -17.82 1.55 1.29
CA VAL A 47 -16.54 2.20 1.56
C VAL A 47 -15.46 1.13 1.56
N ALA A 48 -14.33 1.44 0.93
CA ALA A 48 -13.18 0.56 0.81
C ALA A 48 -11.99 1.18 1.52
N LEU A 49 -11.23 0.37 2.24
CA LEU A 49 -9.96 0.72 2.85
C LEU A 49 -8.91 -0.33 2.48
N GLY A 50 -7.68 0.09 2.21
CA GLY A 50 -6.60 -0.81 1.81
C GLY A 50 -5.24 -0.30 2.24
N TYR A 51 -4.34 -1.24 2.51
CA TYR A 51 -2.96 -0.99 2.89
C TYR A 51 -2.03 -1.95 2.16
N ASN A 52 -1.05 -1.39 1.46
CA ASN A 52 -0.05 -2.13 0.70
C ASN A 52 1.30 -2.09 1.43
N PHE A 53 1.76 -3.25 1.90
CA PHE A 53 3.00 -3.39 2.68
C PHE A 53 4.28 -3.36 1.82
N GLN A 54 4.19 -3.77 0.54
CA GLN A 54 5.29 -3.67 -0.43
C GLN A 54 5.80 -2.24 -0.52
N ARG A 55 4.85 -1.32 -0.67
CA ARG A 55 5.08 0.08 -1.00
C ARG A 55 5.80 0.84 0.13
N ARG A 56 5.76 0.32 1.37
CA ARG A 56 6.45 0.88 2.52
C ARG A 56 7.95 0.59 2.54
N LYS A 57 8.38 -0.58 2.04
CA LYS A 57 9.80 -0.98 2.06
C LYS A 57 10.59 -0.43 0.87
N GLU A 58 9.93 -0.20 -0.26
CA GLU A 58 10.59 0.28 -1.49
C GLU A 58 10.71 1.82 -1.58
N LEU A 59 9.90 2.58 -0.84
CA LEU A 59 9.83 4.06 -0.94
C LEU A 59 10.15 4.79 0.37
N GLY A 60 10.89 4.14 1.27
CA GLY A 60 11.25 4.69 2.57
C GLY A 60 12.28 5.82 2.47
N THR A 61 11.84 7.06 2.29
CA THR A 61 12.66 8.26 2.54
C THR A 61 12.06 9.04 3.72
N ASP A 62 12.94 9.50 4.61
CA ASP A 62 12.78 9.80 6.05
C ASP A 62 11.69 10.80 6.49
N THR A 63 10.88 11.36 5.59
CA THR A 63 10.04 12.55 5.91
C THR A 63 8.54 12.37 5.73
N ARG A 64 8.05 11.35 4.99
CA ARG A 64 6.59 11.16 4.75
C ARG A 64 6.12 9.70 4.69
N MET A 65 6.74 8.82 5.49
CA MET A 65 6.39 7.39 5.53
C MET A 65 4.95 7.08 6.01
N ALA A 66 4.27 8.01 6.69
CA ALA A 66 3.02 7.70 7.38
C ALA A 66 1.81 7.43 6.46
N THR A 67 1.79 7.98 5.23
CA THR A 67 0.66 7.79 4.30
C THR A 67 1.00 6.92 3.09
N THR A 68 2.27 6.58 2.87
CA THR A 68 2.72 5.73 1.76
C THR A 68 2.19 4.31 1.96
N GLY A 69 1.40 3.83 0.99
CA GLY A 69 0.80 2.48 1.04
C GLY A 69 -0.69 2.47 1.37
N LEU A 70 -1.25 3.55 1.93
CA LEU A 70 -2.67 3.64 2.26
C LEU A 70 -3.51 3.94 1.01
N SER A 71 -4.65 3.26 0.91
CA SER A 71 -5.70 3.53 -0.08
C SER A 71 -7.05 3.50 0.59
N TRP A 72 -7.96 4.34 0.11
CA TRP A 72 -9.35 4.36 0.54
C TRP A 72 -10.23 4.76 -0.61
N GLY A 73 -11.49 4.36 -0.57
CA GLY A 73 -12.45 4.70 -1.60
C GLY A 73 -13.87 4.55 -1.10
N PHE A 74 -14.81 5.01 -1.90
CA PHE A 74 -16.22 4.78 -1.69
C PHE A 74 -16.90 4.68 -3.05
N GLY A 75 -18.00 3.95 -3.10
CA GLY A 75 -18.80 3.86 -4.31
C GLY A 75 -20.27 3.91 -3.97
N PHE A 76 -21.03 4.57 -4.85
CA PHE A 76 -22.47 4.64 -4.74
C PHE A 76 -23.15 4.33 -6.07
N LYS A 77 -24.30 3.65 -5.99
CA LYS A 77 -25.16 3.33 -7.13
C LYS A 77 -26.42 4.19 -7.10
N ILE A 78 -26.58 5.05 -8.11
CA ILE A 78 -27.80 5.81 -8.35
C ILE A 78 -28.47 5.26 -9.60
N TYR A 79 -29.69 4.74 -9.44
CA TYR A 79 -30.46 4.14 -10.54
C TYR A 79 -29.67 3.04 -11.27
N ARG A 80 -29.21 3.30 -12.50
CA ARG A 80 -28.41 2.41 -13.36
C ARG A 80 -26.93 2.79 -13.47
N PHE A 81 -26.51 3.85 -12.78
CA PHE A 81 -25.14 4.33 -12.77
C PHE A 81 -24.45 3.93 -11.47
N GLN A 82 -23.21 3.47 -11.58
CA GLN A 82 -22.36 3.17 -10.45
C GLN A 82 -21.17 4.13 -10.50
N PHE A 83 -21.05 4.94 -9.47
CA PHE A 83 -19.97 5.88 -9.27
C PHE A 83 -19.02 5.30 -8.24
N HIS A 84 -17.73 5.33 -8.53
CA HIS A 84 -16.69 4.90 -7.62
C HIS A 84 -15.62 5.97 -7.57
N TYR A 85 -15.19 6.30 -6.36
CA TYR A 85 -14.08 7.19 -6.10
C TYR A 85 -13.07 6.43 -5.23
N ALA A 86 -11.82 6.40 -5.65
CA ALA A 86 -10.74 5.80 -4.89
C ALA A 86 -9.54 6.75 -4.86
N ARG A 87 -8.92 6.88 -3.71
CA ARG A 87 -7.69 7.62 -3.51
C ARG A 87 -6.65 6.68 -2.93
N ALA A 88 -5.49 6.63 -3.56
CA ALA A 88 -4.38 5.82 -3.09
C ALA A 88 -3.11 6.66 -3.02
N ALA A 89 -2.51 6.71 -1.83
CA ALA A 89 -1.35 7.51 -1.52
C ALA A 89 -0.07 6.79 -1.99
N TYR A 90 0.19 6.83 -3.30
CA TYR A 90 1.18 5.98 -3.96
C TYR A 90 2.64 6.35 -3.65
N ASN A 91 3.03 7.63 -3.68
CA ASN A 91 4.45 8.03 -3.67
C ASN A 91 4.69 9.41 -3.02
N LEU A 92 5.97 9.74 -2.76
CA LEU A 92 6.45 11.06 -2.31
C LEU A 92 5.95 12.22 -3.19
N ALA A 93 5.64 11.93 -4.47
CA ALA A 93 5.12 12.86 -5.48
C ALA A 93 3.60 13.15 -5.39
N GLY A 94 2.84 12.40 -4.58
CA GLY A 94 1.40 12.68 -4.35
C GLY A 94 0.51 11.43 -4.32
N ALA A 95 -0.74 11.66 -3.88
CA ALA A 95 -1.79 10.65 -3.91
C ALA A 95 -2.49 10.62 -5.27
N SER A 96 -2.69 9.43 -5.83
CA SER A 96 -3.51 9.25 -7.02
C SER A 96 -4.99 9.22 -6.65
N ASN A 97 -5.80 9.88 -7.45
CA ASN A 97 -7.25 9.89 -7.32
C ASN A 97 -7.82 9.23 -8.59
N MET A 98 -8.67 8.23 -8.40
CA MET A 98 -9.32 7.49 -9.47
C MET A 98 -10.83 7.70 -9.35
N ILE A 99 -11.43 8.13 -10.45
CA ILE A 99 -12.87 8.30 -10.59
C ILE A 99 -13.33 7.32 -11.65
N THR A 100 -14.30 6.47 -11.30
CA THR A 100 -14.87 5.48 -12.21
C THR A 100 -16.36 5.67 -12.28
N LEU A 101 -16.87 5.72 -13.51
CA LEU A 101 -18.30 5.72 -13.80
C LEU A 101 -18.62 4.50 -14.66
N SER A 102 -19.56 3.69 -14.21
CA SER A 102 -20.02 2.53 -14.97
C SER A 102 -21.55 2.48 -15.04
N SER A 103 -22.08 1.91 -16.12
CA SER A 103 -23.50 1.61 -16.26
C SER A 103 -23.65 0.26 -16.95
N ARG A 104 -24.62 -0.54 -16.50
CA ARG A 104 -24.90 -1.84 -17.11
C ARG A 104 -25.86 -1.66 -18.28
N ILE A 105 -25.42 -1.98 -19.49
CA ILE A 105 -26.25 -1.86 -20.73
C ILE A 105 -27.52 -2.71 -20.63
N ASN A 106 -27.44 -3.90 -20.04
CA ASN A 106 -28.60 -4.77 -19.85
C ASN A 106 -29.68 -4.14 -18.96
N ASP A 107 -29.30 -3.25 -18.02
CA ASP A 107 -30.30 -2.58 -17.21
C ASP A 107 -31.23 -1.77 -18.13
N TRP A 108 -30.75 -1.19 -19.24
CA TRP A 108 -31.49 -0.34 -20.19
C TRP A 108 -32.48 -1.06 -21.10
N ARG A 109 -32.33 -2.37 -21.28
CA ARG A 109 -33.22 -3.14 -22.15
C ARG A 109 -34.56 -3.34 -21.44
N LYS A 110 -35.64 -2.74 -21.96
CA LYS A 110 -37.00 -3.08 -21.52
C LYS A 110 -37.23 -4.57 -21.78
N LYS A 111 -37.69 -5.31 -20.76
CA LYS A 111 -38.31 -6.62 -20.97
C LYS A 111 -39.65 -6.34 -21.66
N GLU A 112 -39.72 -6.69 -22.94
CA GLU A 112 -40.99 -6.97 -23.62
C GLU A 112 -41.43 -8.39 -23.29
#